data_AF-A0A7J2Y6Q8-F1
#
_entry.id   AF-A0A7J2Y6Q8-F1
#
_cell.length_a   1.000
_cell.length_b   1.000
_cell.length_c   1.000
_cell.angle_alpha   90.00
_cell.angle_beta   90.00
_cell.angle_gamma   90.00
#
_symmetry.space_group_name_H-M   'P 1'
#
loop_
_entity.id
_entity.type
_entity.pdbx_description
1 polymer ?
#
loop_
_entity_poly.entity_id
_entity_poly.type
_entity_poly.pdbx_seq_one_letter_code
_entity_poly.pdbx_strand_id
1 'polypeptide(L)'
;MDEFESIIPPSGLDDVLGSAARTRVARLLVELPDKEFTGREVARLLGMSHSTVLSALRVLTDRGLISERVLGRAHVFRVNRGYFLYNTLAVLFRSERRQGRDVADLIRSFLGAGSTSVILFGSRARKTARRSSDIDLLVVSKNVHDTEEALSRLRAEVRRRFGLELDAKVLTAEQLRSKLGAPFVRAALAEGLLIEGVPLEKVRETGT
;
A
#
# COMPACT_ATOMS: atom_id res chain seq x y z
N MET A 1 -18.78 20.76 26.26
CA MET A 1 -18.20 19.47 26.72
C MET A 1 -19.37 18.53 26.76
N ASP A 2 -19.30 17.44 25.99
CA ASP A 2 -20.45 16.57 25.75
C ASP A 2 -20.79 15.83 27.05
N GLU A 3 -22.04 15.92 27.54
CA GLU A 3 -22.43 15.35 28.84
C GLU A 3 -22.20 13.82 28.90
N PHE A 4 -22.13 13.18 27.73
CA PHE A 4 -21.86 11.76 27.57
C PHE A 4 -20.36 11.38 27.66
N GLU A 5 -19.41 12.33 27.60
CA GLU A 5 -17.96 12.04 27.81
C GLU A 5 -17.67 11.50 29.22
N SER A 6 -18.55 11.78 30.18
CA SER A 6 -18.44 11.30 31.57
C SER A 6 -18.79 9.82 31.73
N ILE A 7 -19.50 9.22 30.77
CA ILE A 7 -19.97 7.83 30.85
C ILE A 7 -18.83 6.86 30.51
N ILE A 8 -18.01 7.19 29.51
CA ILE A 8 -16.84 6.42 29.11
C ILE A 8 -15.76 7.41 28.67
N PRO A 9 -14.53 7.36 29.23
CA PRO A 9 -13.43 8.18 28.71
C PRO A 9 -13.23 7.89 27.22
N PRO A 10 -12.74 8.87 26.43
CA PRO A 10 -12.55 8.70 24.99
C PRO A 10 -11.82 7.40 24.68
N SER A 11 -12.28 6.73 23.62
CA SER A 11 -11.71 5.47 23.15
C SER A 11 -10.19 5.55 23.17
N GLY A 12 -9.54 4.63 23.88
CA GLY A 12 -8.08 4.51 23.94
C GLY A 12 -7.47 4.10 22.60
N LEU A 13 -7.74 4.84 21.54
CA LEU A 13 -7.19 4.57 20.21
C LEU A 13 -5.67 4.66 20.25
N ASP A 14 -5.12 5.55 21.09
CA ASP A 14 -3.70 5.60 21.40
C ASP A 14 -3.19 4.33 22.11
N ASP A 15 -4.06 3.66 22.88
CA ASP A 15 -3.75 2.37 23.47
C ASP A 15 -3.77 1.23 22.45
N VAL A 16 -4.53 1.36 21.37
CA VAL A 16 -4.64 0.35 20.32
C VAL A 16 -3.58 0.56 19.24
N LEU A 17 -3.38 1.80 18.80
CA LEU A 17 -2.56 2.17 17.64
C LEU A 17 -1.29 2.96 18.00
N GLY A 18 -1.10 3.36 19.26
CA GLY A 18 0.03 4.19 19.68
C GLY A 18 1.38 3.46 19.74
N SER A 19 1.50 2.24 19.20
CA SER A 19 2.80 1.59 19.03
C SER A 19 2.80 0.77 17.74
N ALA A 20 3.94 0.73 17.05
CA ALA A 20 4.09 -0.09 15.85
C ALA A 20 3.76 -1.57 16.10
N ALA A 21 4.12 -2.11 17.26
CA ALA A 21 3.80 -3.49 17.64
C ALA A 21 2.29 -3.73 17.74
N ARG A 22 1.58 -2.93 18.55
CA ARG A 22 0.12 -3.03 18.73
C ARG A 22 -0.62 -2.82 17.41
N THR A 23 -0.25 -1.82 16.61
CA THR A 23 -0.86 -1.57 15.29
C THR A 23 -0.70 -2.75 14.34
N ARG A 24 0.48 -3.39 14.31
CA ARG A 24 0.73 -4.55 13.45
C ARG A 24 -0.03 -5.79 13.90
N VAL A 25 -0.11 -6.04 15.21
CA VAL A 25 -0.90 -7.14 15.78
C VAL A 25 -2.39 -6.92 15.56
N ALA A 26 -2.90 -5.73 15.87
CA ALA A 26 -4.29 -5.35 15.63
C ALA A 26 -4.67 -5.52 14.15
N ARG A 27 -3.82 -5.04 13.23
CA ARG A 27 -4.02 -5.22 11.78
C ARG A 27 -4.16 -6.68 11.40
N LEU A 28 -3.22 -7.54 11.81
CA LEU A 28 -3.26 -8.96 11.45
C LEU A 28 -4.57 -9.63 11.87
N LEU A 29 -4.99 -9.42 13.12
CA LEU A 29 -6.18 -10.09 13.66
C LEU A 29 -7.49 -9.48 13.14
N VAL A 30 -7.56 -8.16 12.95
CA VAL A 30 -8.73 -7.48 12.37
C VAL A 30 -8.94 -7.90 10.91
N GLU A 31 -7.86 -8.10 10.15
CA GLU A 31 -7.94 -8.51 8.74
C GLU A 31 -8.29 -9.99 8.55
N LEU A 32 -8.09 -10.81 9.57
CA LEU A 32 -8.37 -12.25 9.58
C LEU A 32 -9.32 -12.60 10.74
N PRO A 33 -10.57 -12.08 10.72
CA PRO A 33 -11.42 -12.06 11.91
C PRO A 33 -11.90 -13.44 12.37
N ASP A 34 -11.93 -14.41 11.46
CA ASP A 34 -12.37 -15.77 11.75
C ASP A 34 -11.20 -16.68 12.18
N LYS A 35 -9.96 -16.21 12.03
CA LYS A 35 -8.76 -16.98 12.38
C LYS A 35 -8.35 -16.73 13.82
N GLU A 36 -8.03 -17.82 14.51
CA GLU A 36 -7.37 -17.78 15.81
C GLU A 36 -5.87 -17.95 15.65
N PHE A 37 -5.11 -17.26 16.49
CA PHE A 37 -3.65 -17.28 16.45
C PHE A 37 -3.08 -17.59 17.81
N THR A 38 -2.01 -18.38 17.86
CA THR A 38 -1.15 -18.40 19.06
C THR A 38 -0.23 -17.17 19.06
N GLY A 39 0.22 -16.72 20.23
CA GLY A 39 1.19 -15.62 20.30
C GLY A 39 2.51 -15.93 19.57
N ARG A 40 2.90 -17.21 19.45
CA ARG A 40 4.07 -17.63 18.66
C ARG A 40 3.83 -17.52 17.16
N GLU A 41 2.63 -17.87 16.71
CA GLU A 41 2.26 -17.72 15.30
C GLU A 41 2.25 -16.25 14.88
N VAL A 42 1.66 -15.37 15.69
CA VAL A 42 1.68 -13.92 15.44
C VAL A 42 3.12 -13.40 15.35
N ALA A 43 3.99 -13.81 16.28
CA ALA A 43 5.40 -13.44 16.26
C ALA A 43 6.12 -13.87 14.98
N ARG A 44 5.90 -15.09 14.52
CA ARG A 44 6.46 -15.60 13.27
C ARG A 44 5.93 -14.83 12.06
N LEU A 45 4.62 -14.60 11.98
CA LEU A 45 3.98 -13.89 10.85
C LEU A 45 4.43 -12.43 10.75
N LEU A 46 4.65 -11.78 11.90
CA LEU A 46 5.07 -10.37 11.94
C LEU A 46 6.60 -10.19 11.98
N GLY A 47 7.38 -11.27 12.10
CA GLY A 47 8.84 -11.18 12.27
C GLY A 47 9.22 -10.37 13.51
N MET A 48 8.49 -10.55 14.62
CA MET A 48 8.69 -9.83 15.88
C MET A 48 9.06 -10.81 16.99
N SER A 49 9.71 -10.32 18.04
CA SER A 49 9.99 -11.16 19.21
C SER A 49 8.69 -11.60 19.89
N HIS A 50 8.70 -12.78 20.49
CA HIS A 50 7.54 -13.31 21.18
C HIS A 50 7.09 -12.42 22.36
N SER A 51 8.04 -11.85 23.10
CA SER A 51 7.75 -10.95 24.23
C SER A 51 7.08 -9.65 23.78
N THR A 52 7.53 -9.03 22.68
CA THR A 52 6.90 -7.83 22.12
C THR A 52 5.47 -8.12 21.67
N VAL A 53 5.24 -9.28 21.06
CA VAL A 53 3.91 -9.68 20.59
C VAL A 53 2.97 -9.99 21.76
N LEU A 54 3.43 -10.71 22.78
CA LEU A 54 2.63 -10.96 23.98
C LEU A 54 2.27 -9.66 24.70
N SER A 55 3.20 -8.70 24.80
CA SER A 55 2.92 -7.39 25.38
C SER A 55 1.82 -6.66 24.60
N ALA A 56 1.91 -6.64 23.26
CA ALA A 56 0.87 -6.06 22.42
C ALA A 56 -0.49 -6.79 22.56
N LEU A 57 -0.50 -8.13 22.54
CA LEU A 57 -1.72 -8.93 22.69
C LEU A 57 -2.41 -8.67 24.03
N ARG A 58 -1.64 -8.56 25.13
CA ARG A 58 -2.18 -8.24 26.46
C ARG A 58 -2.91 -6.90 26.44
N VAL A 59 -2.25 -5.83 26.02
CA VAL A 59 -2.88 -4.50 25.97
C VAL A 59 -4.14 -4.49 25.09
N LEU A 60 -4.08 -5.13 23.92
CA LEU A 60 -5.24 -5.19 23.02
C LEU A 60 -6.38 -6.06 23.56
N THR A 61 -6.08 -7.04 24.41
CA THR A 61 -7.06 -7.87 25.11
C THR A 61 -7.70 -7.10 26.26
N ASP A 62 -6.89 -6.39 27.06
CA ASP A 62 -7.35 -5.53 28.16
C ASP A 62 -8.28 -4.41 27.65
N ARG A 63 -8.03 -3.89 26.44
CA ARG A 63 -8.88 -2.91 25.77
C ARG A 63 -10.09 -3.52 25.05
N GLY A 64 -10.21 -4.84 25.00
CA GLY A 64 -11.37 -5.55 24.46
C GLY A 64 -11.41 -5.70 22.94
N LEU A 65 -10.41 -5.21 22.19
CA LEU A 65 -10.32 -5.41 20.73
C LEU A 65 -9.98 -6.87 20.39
N ILE A 66 -9.22 -7.54 21.25
CA ILE A 66 -8.84 -8.95 21.10
C ILE A 66 -9.48 -9.75 22.24
N SER A 67 -9.93 -10.95 21.94
CA SER A 67 -10.33 -11.95 22.93
C SER A 67 -9.26 -13.04 23.02
N GLU A 68 -8.95 -13.45 24.24
CA GLU A 68 -8.08 -14.57 24.54
C GLU A 68 -8.91 -15.77 25.04
N ARG A 69 -8.54 -16.99 24.62
CA ARG A 69 -9.05 -18.23 25.20
C ARG A 69 -7.94 -19.26 25.34
N VAL A 70 -8.12 -20.19 26.27
CA VAL A 70 -7.21 -21.32 26.46
C VAL A 70 -7.73 -22.52 25.68
N LEU A 71 -6.91 -23.07 24.79
CA LEU A 71 -7.15 -24.32 24.07
C LEU A 71 -6.09 -25.34 24.50
N GLY A 72 -6.49 -26.28 25.36
CA GLY A 72 -5.58 -27.19 26.03
C GLY A 72 -4.60 -26.45 26.93
N ARG A 73 -3.33 -26.39 26.53
CA ARG A 73 -2.27 -25.64 27.23
C ARG A 73 -1.83 -24.36 26.50
N ALA A 74 -2.47 -24.05 25.36
CA ALA A 74 -2.10 -22.93 24.52
C ALA A 74 -3.08 -21.77 24.67
N HIS A 75 -2.55 -20.56 24.73
CA HIS A 75 -3.34 -19.34 24.62
C HIS A 75 -3.53 -18.99 23.14
N VAL A 76 -4.78 -18.84 22.72
CA VAL A 76 -5.17 -18.43 21.37
C VAL A 76 -5.95 -17.13 21.41
N PHE A 77 -5.68 -16.29 20.43
CA PHE A 77 -6.17 -14.92 20.33
C PHE A 77 -6.94 -14.74 19.04
N ARG A 78 -8.05 -14.02 19.11
CA ARG A 78 -8.89 -13.64 17.96
C ARG A 78 -9.38 -12.21 18.14
N VAL A 79 -9.65 -11.51 17.05
CA VAL A 79 -10.33 -10.21 17.15
C VAL A 79 -11.75 -10.38 17.72
N ASN A 80 -12.16 -9.45 18.58
CA ASN A 80 -13.53 -9.32 19.04
C ASN A 80 -14.33 -8.48 18.03
N ARG A 81 -15.17 -9.13 17.23
CA ARG A 81 -16.02 -8.45 16.22
C ARG A 81 -17.10 -7.55 16.84
N GLY A 82 -17.42 -7.74 18.12
CA GLY A 82 -18.34 -6.89 18.88
C GLY A 82 -17.68 -5.64 19.47
N TYR A 83 -16.36 -5.48 19.33
CA TYR A 83 -15.68 -4.26 19.77
C TYR A 83 -16.13 -3.06 18.93
N PHE A 84 -16.47 -1.94 19.57
CA PHE A 84 -17.11 -0.79 18.90
C PHE A 84 -16.29 -0.19 17.74
N LEU A 85 -14.95 -0.29 17.76
CA LEU A 85 -14.09 0.18 16.65
C LEU A 85 -13.74 -0.90 15.62
N TYR A 86 -14.19 -2.15 15.79
CA TYR A 86 -13.79 -3.25 14.90
C TYR A 86 -14.03 -2.92 13.41
N ASN A 87 -15.24 -2.46 13.07
CA ASN A 87 -15.59 -2.15 11.69
C ASN A 87 -14.77 -0.98 11.12
N THR A 88 -14.56 0.07 11.93
CA THR A 88 -13.77 1.25 11.56
C THR A 88 -12.31 0.87 11.30
N LEU A 89 -11.70 0.08 12.19
CA LEU A 89 -10.34 -0.43 12.03
C LEU A 89 -10.23 -1.35 10.80
N ALA A 90 -11.23 -2.19 10.57
CA ALA A 90 -11.25 -3.09 9.41
C ALA A 90 -11.31 -2.31 8.09
N VAL A 91 -12.09 -1.23 8.02
CA VAL A 91 -12.11 -0.32 6.86
C VAL A 91 -10.77 0.39 6.69
N LEU A 92 -10.21 0.93 7.78
CA LEU A 92 -8.93 1.64 7.78
C LEU A 92 -7.76 0.76 7.32
N PHE A 93 -7.65 -0.47 7.82
CA PHE A 93 -6.59 -1.38 7.38
C PHE A 93 -6.79 -1.87 5.95
N ARG A 94 -8.04 -2.05 5.51
CA ARG A 94 -8.35 -2.34 4.09
C ARG A 94 -8.00 -1.19 3.16
N SER A 95 -8.27 0.07 3.53
CA SER A 95 -7.95 1.22 2.69
C SER A 95 -6.43 1.38 2.52
N GLU A 96 -5.65 1.18 3.59
CA GLU A 96 -4.18 1.23 3.47
C GLU A 96 -3.63 0.16 2.51
N ARG A 97 -4.17 -1.06 2.52
CA ARG A 97 -3.76 -2.11 1.56
C ARG A 97 -4.16 -1.80 0.12
N ARG A 98 -5.25 -1.05 -0.08
CA ARG A 98 -5.73 -0.65 -1.40
C ARG A 98 -4.98 0.53 -2.00
N GLN A 99 -4.23 1.28 -1.19
CA GLN A 99 -3.50 2.48 -1.62
C GLN A 99 -2.70 2.27 -2.92
N GLY A 100 -1.98 1.15 -3.05
CA GLY A 100 -1.20 0.87 -4.28
C GLY A 100 -2.07 0.69 -5.52
N ARG A 101 -3.26 0.08 -5.37
CA ARG A 101 -4.24 -0.04 -6.46
C ARG A 101 -4.86 1.32 -6.78
N ASP A 102 -5.22 2.09 -5.76
CA ASP A 102 -5.82 3.43 -5.96
C ASP A 102 -4.86 4.38 -6.71
N VAL A 103 -3.55 4.29 -6.44
CA VAL A 103 -2.51 5.00 -7.20
C VAL A 103 -2.47 4.52 -8.65
N ALA A 104 -2.47 3.21 -8.89
CA ALA A 104 -2.45 2.66 -10.25
C ALA A 104 -3.70 3.07 -11.05
N ASP A 105 -4.89 3.00 -10.44
CA ASP A 105 -6.16 3.39 -11.05
C ASP A 105 -6.18 4.89 -11.38
N LEU A 106 -5.61 5.73 -10.50
CA LEU A 106 -5.44 7.15 -10.78
C LEU A 106 -4.48 7.40 -11.96
N ILE A 107 -3.35 6.68 -12.02
CA ILE A 107 -2.43 6.79 -13.16
C ILE A 107 -3.14 6.41 -14.46
N ARG A 108 -3.93 5.32 -14.46
CA ARG A 108 -4.73 4.90 -15.62
C ARG A 108 -5.75 5.95 -16.04
N SER A 109 -6.44 6.58 -15.08
CA SER A 109 -7.47 7.57 -15.39
C SER A 109 -6.91 8.83 -16.07
N PHE A 110 -5.65 9.18 -15.79
CA PHE A 110 -4.99 10.34 -16.40
C PHE A 110 -4.27 10.00 -17.71
N LEU A 111 -3.62 8.84 -17.79
CA LEU A 111 -2.69 8.54 -18.89
C LEU A 111 -3.23 7.50 -19.90
N GLY A 112 -4.26 6.73 -19.54
CA GLY A 112 -4.66 5.55 -20.30
C GLY A 112 -5.15 5.83 -21.72
N ALA A 113 -5.91 6.92 -21.92
CA ALA A 113 -6.42 7.26 -23.24
C ALA A 113 -5.34 7.85 -24.19
N GLY A 114 -4.28 8.44 -23.64
CA GLY A 114 -3.25 9.14 -24.39
C GLY A 114 -1.94 8.36 -24.57
N SER A 115 -1.76 7.25 -23.87
CA SER A 115 -0.48 6.52 -23.82
C SER A 115 -0.57 5.15 -24.47
N THR A 116 0.47 4.78 -25.22
CA THR A 116 0.66 3.43 -25.76
C THR A 116 1.10 2.45 -24.66
N SER A 117 1.89 2.93 -23.69
CA SER A 117 2.40 2.13 -22.58
C SER A 117 2.70 3.01 -21.38
N VAL A 118 2.33 2.57 -20.18
CA VAL A 118 2.67 3.21 -18.91
C VAL A 118 3.29 2.16 -17.99
N ILE A 119 4.57 2.34 -17.66
CA ILE A 119 5.34 1.40 -16.86
C ILE A 119 5.79 2.07 -15.57
N LEU A 120 5.45 1.46 -14.44
CA LEU A 120 6.08 1.76 -13.16
C LEU A 120 7.41 1.04 -13.09
N PHE A 121 8.50 1.75 -12.80
CA PHE A 121 9.82 1.13 -12.64
C PHE A 121 10.50 1.62 -11.36
N GLY A 122 11.77 1.24 -11.19
CA GLY A 122 12.57 1.71 -10.08
C GLY A 122 12.25 1.03 -8.75
N SER A 123 12.51 1.74 -7.66
CA SER A 123 12.52 1.15 -6.31
C SER A 123 11.17 0.54 -5.89
N ARG A 124 10.06 1.11 -6.37
CA ARG A 124 8.71 0.62 -6.09
C ARG A 124 8.40 -0.68 -6.84
N ALA A 125 8.79 -0.77 -8.10
CA ALA A 125 8.66 -1.99 -8.89
C ALA A 125 9.53 -3.13 -8.30
N ARG A 126 10.73 -2.80 -7.79
CA ARG A 126 11.63 -3.73 -7.10
C ARG A 126 11.20 -4.15 -5.69
N LYS A 127 10.14 -3.59 -5.12
CA LYS A 127 9.73 -3.79 -3.71
C LYS A 127 10.82 -3.38 -2.69
N THR A 128 11.76 -2.52 -3.08
CA THR A 128 12.82 -1.97 -2.22
C THR A 128 12.58 -0.51 -1.82
N ALA A 129 11.48 0.09 -2.29
CA ALA A 129 11.08 1.44 -1.98
C ALA A 129 10.90 1.68 -0.47
N ARG A 130 11.38 2.85 -0.03
CA ARG A 130 11.02 3.42 1.28
C ARG A 130 9.69 4.16 1.15
N ARG A 131 9.07 4.49 2.28
CA ARG A 131 7.80 5.26 2.30
C ARG A 131 7.92 6.59 1.55
N SER A 132 9.09 7.22 1.57
CA SER A 132 9.41 8.48 0.90
C SER A 132 9.92 8.34 -0.53
N SER A 133 9.98 7.12 -1.09
CA SER A 133 10.47 6.94 -2.46
C SER A 133 9.46 7.48 -3.47
N ASP A 134 9.94 8.11 -4.53
CA ASP A 134 9.09 8.65 -5.59
C ASP A 134 8.43 7.51 -6.41
N ILE A 135 7.41 7.85 -7.17
CA ILE A 135 6.79 6.98 -8.18
C ILE A 135 7.47 7.29 -9.51
N ASP A 136 8.29 6.35 -10.01
CA ASP A 136 9.00 6.47 -11.29
C ASP A 136 8.17 5.86 -12.43
N LEU A 137 7.72 6.67 -13.38
CA LEU A 137 6.96 6.23 -14.55
C LEU A 137 7.72 6.41 -15.86
N LEU A 138 7.67 5.40 -16.72
CA LEU A 138 8.04 5.52 -18.13
C LEU A 138 6.76 5.46 -18.94
N VAL A 139 6.49 6.53 -19.67
CA VAL A 139 5.27 6.67 -20.49
C VAL A 139 5.69 6.70 -21.95
N VAL A 140 5.14 5.79 -22.75
CA VAL A 140 5.28 5.84 -24.20
C VAL A 140 4.00 6.38 -24.80
N SER A 141 4.10 7.48 -25.54
CA SER A 141 2.95 8.17 -26.12
C SER A 141 3.23 8.65 -27.54
N LYS A 142 2.16 8.83 -28.33
CA LYS A 142 2.22 9.48 -29.65
C LYS A 142 2.18 10.99 -29.54
N ASN A 143 1.46 11.53 -28.55
CA ASN A 143 1.37 12.97 -28.30
C ASN A 143 2.05 13.31 -26.96
N VAL A 144 3.31 13.73 -27.05
CA VAL A 144 4.12 14.08 -25.87
C VAL A 144 3.54 15.29 -25.13
N HIS A 145 3.01 16.28 -25.83
CA HIS A 145 2.51 17.51 -25.24
C HIS A 145 1.30 17.26 -24.32
N ASP A 146 0.26 16.61 -24.86
CA ASP A 146 -0.96 16.27 -24.10
C ASP A 146 -0.63 15.35 -22.91
N THR A 147 0.34 14.45 -23.09
CA THR A 147 0.78 13.53 -22.04
C THR A 147 1.47 14.28 -20.89
N GLU A 148 2.32 15.27 -21.19
CA GLU A 148 2.96 16.09 -20.16
C GLU A 148 1.96 16.98 -19.40
N GLU A 149 0.92 17.48 -20.08
CA GLU A 149 -0.17 18.20 -19.42
C GLU A 149 -0.95 17.29 -18.46
N ALA A 150 -1.32 16.07 -18.90
CA ALA A 150 -1.97 15.08 -18.07
C ALA A 150 -1.08 14.67 -16.87
N LEU A 151 0.23 14.49 -17.09
CA LEU A 151 1.20 14.21 -16.04
C LEU A 151 1.31 15.33 -15.01
N SER A 152 1.24 16.58 -15.44
CA SER A 152 1.28 17.73 -14.52
C SER A 152 0.09 17.73 -13.56
N ARG A 153 -1.11 17.43 -14.07
CA ARG A 153 -2.32 17.27 -13.25
C ARG A 153 -2.25 16.03 -12.35
N LEU A 154 -1.74 14.91 -12.89
CA LEU A 154 -1.54 13.67 -12.14
C LEU A 154 -0.57 13.87 -10.97
N ARG A 155 0.56 14.58 -11.16
CA ARG A 155 1.52 14.90 -10.09
C ARG A 155 0.86 15.64 -8.94
N ALA A 156 0.08 16.67 -9.26
CA ALA A 156 -0.67 17.43 -8.24
C ALA A 156 -1.63 16.54 -7.46
N GLU A 157 -2.35 15.66 -8.16
CA GLU A 157 -3.35 14.78 -7.55
C GLU A 157 -2.71 13.66 -6.71
N VAL A 158 -1.59 13.09 -7.16
CA VAL A 158 -0.80 12.10 -6.41
C VAL A 158 -0.26 12.72 -5.12
N ARG A 159 0.29 13.94 -5.20
CA ARG A 159 0.78 14.67 -4.03
C ARG A 159 -0.36 14.97 -3.05
N ARG A 160 -1.49 15.47 -3.55
CA ARG A 160 -2.66 15.84 -2.74
C ARG A 160 -3.30 14.65 -2.03
N ARG A 161 -3.47 13.51 -2.72
CA ARG A 161 -4.18 12.34 -2.18
C ARG A 161 -3.30 11.40 -1.38
N PHE A 162 -2.04 11.25 -1.75
CA PHE A 162 -1.16 10.21 -1.20
C PHE A 162 0.09 10.76 -0.52
N GLY A 163 0.38 12.06 -0.65
CA GLY A 163 1.61 12.66 -0.12
C GLY A 163 2.88 12.16 -0.81
N LEU A 164 2.77 11.61 -2.01
CA LEU A 164 3.89 11.04 -2.79
C LEU A 164 4.30 11.99 -3.91
N GLU A 165 5.56 11.91 -4.31
CA GLU A 165 6.07 12.53 -5.54
C GLU A 165 6.02 11.55 -6.71
N LEU A 166 5.91 12.07 -7.93
CA LEU A 166 5.88 11.30 -9.18
C LEU A 166 6.84 11.91 -10.20
N ASP A 167 7.89 11.16 -10.55
CA ASP A 167 8.76 11.46 -11.69
C ASP A 167 8.32 10.61 -12.89
N ALA A 168 8.20 11.24 -14.05
CA ALA A 168 7.78 10.56 -15.25
C ALA A 168 8.68 10.97 -16.41
N LYS A 169 9.08 9.99 -17.22
CA LYS A 169 9.76 10.20 -18.49
C LYS A 169 8.81 9.85 -19.62
N VAL A 170 8.51 10.80 -20.49
CA VAL A 170 7.69 10.57 -21.69
C VAL A 170 8.60 10.35 -22.89
N LEU A 171 8.35 9.27 -23.63
CA LEU A 171 9.04 8.94 -24.88
C LEU A 171 8.02 8.66 -25.99
N THR A 172 8.40 8.92 -27.24
CA THR A 172 7.75 8.28 -28.39
C THR A 172 8.28 6.87 -28.59
N ALA A 173 7.61 6.04 -29.40
CA ALA A 173 8.11 4.71 -29.74
C ALA A 173 9.49 4.76 -30.42
N GLU A 174 9.75 5.80 -31.21
CA GLU A 174 11.07 6.03 -31.82
C GLU A 174 12.13 6.40 -30.78
N GLN A 175 11.81 7.30 -29.85
CA GLN A 175 12.72 7.68 -28.77
C GLN A 175 12.98 6.52 -27.80
N LEU A 176 12.02 5.63 -27.59
CA LEU A 176 12.23 4.40 -26.82
C LEU A 176 13.30 3.52 -27.50
N ARG A 177 13.21 3.32 -28.82
CA ARG A 177 14.17 2.53 -29.60
C ARG A 177 15.57 3.14 -29.58
N SER A 178 15.70 4.46 -29.72
CA SER A 178 17.00 5.12 -29.67
C SER A 178 17.63 5.16 -28.27
N LYS A 179 16.81 5.06 -27.20
CA LYS A 179 17.26 5.12 -25.80
C LYS A 179 17.30 3.76 -25.10
N LEU A 180 17.33 2.64 -25.83
CA LEU A 180 17.39 1.30 -25.22
C LEU A 180 18.59 1.09 -24.27
N GLY A 181 19.71 1.80 -24.50
CA GLY A 181 20.88 1.77 -23.62
C GLY A 181 20.75 2.62 -22.36
N ALA A 182 19.76 3.52 -22.29
CA ALA A 182 19.61 4.44 -21.16
C ALA A 182 19.26 3.67 -19.88
N PRO A 183 19.86 4.01 -18.71
CA PRO A 183 19.63 3.28 -17.46
C PRO A 183 18.16 3.12 -17.08
N PHE A 184 17.35 4.18 -17.25
CA PHE A 184 15.92 4.15 -16.91
C PHE A 184 15.10 3.27 -17.86
N VAL A 185 15.43 3.23 -19.16
CA VAL A 185 14.77 2.33 -20.12
C VAL A 185 15.13 0.87 -19.83
N ARG A 186 16.40 0.58 -19.53
CA ARG A 186 16.82 -0.76 -19.13
C ARG A 186 16.15 -1.22 -17.85
N ALA A 187 16.03 -0.34 -16.85
CA ALA A 187 15.29 -0.63 -15.64
C ALA A 187 13.80 -0.91 -15.95
N ALA A 188 13.14 -0.06 -16.72
CA ALA A 188 11.75 -0.27 -17.09
C ALA A 188 11.51 -1.58 -17.87
N LEU A 189 12.45 -2.01 -18.71
CA LEU A 189 12.38 -3.30 -19.42
C LEU A 189 12.65 -4.51 -18.50
N ALA A 190 13.59 -4.39 -17.55
CA ALA A 190 14.01 -5.52 -16.72
C ALA A 190 13.08 -5.79 -15.53
N GLU A 191 12.58 -4.73 -14.90
CA GLU A 191 11.85 -4.77 -13.62
C GLU A 191 10.52 -4.01 -13.65
N GLY A 192 10.13 -3.46 -14.80
CA GLY A 192 8.93 -2.64 -14.92
C GLY A 192 7.63 -3.41 -14.69
N LEU A 193 6.69 -2.75 -14.01
CA LEU A 193 5.32 -3.20 -13.86
C LEU A 193 4.44 -2.41 -14.83
N LEU A 194 3.77 -3.13 -15.74
CA LEU A 194 2.80 -2.55 -16.66
C LEU A 194 1.59 -2.03 -15.89
N ILE A 195 1.39 -0.72 -15.92
CA ILE A 195 0.17 -0.08 -15.41
C ILE A 195 -0.89 -0.04 -16.50
N GLU A 196 -0.57 0.39 -17.72
CA GLU A 196 -1.57 0.57 -18.78
C GLU A 196 -0.97 0.37 -20.18
N GLY A 197 -1.79 -0.07 -21.14
CA GLY A 197 -1.36 -0.27 -22.53
C GLY A 197 -0.63 -1.61 -22.77
N VAL A 198 0.42 -1.57 -23.60
CA VAL A 198 1.18 -2.77 -24.00
C VAL A 198 2.58 -2.82 -23.35
N PRO A 199 3.18 -4.01 -23.13
CA PRO A 199 4.56 -4.14 -22.65
C PRO A 199 5.56 -3.45 -23.59
N LEU A 200 6.65 -2.90 -23.04
CA LEU A 200 7.66 -2.16 -23.79
C LEU A 200 8.33 -3.00 -24.89
N GLU A 201 8.44 -4.31 -24.68
CA GLU A 201 8.99 -5.27 -25.64
C GLU A 201 8.19 -5.26 -26.94
N LYS A 202 6.86 -5.17 -26.86
CA LYS A 202 6.00 -5.07 -28.04
C LYS A 202 6.13 -3.70 -28.68
N VAL A 203 6.20 -2.64 -27.89
CA VAL A 203 6.31 -1.25 -28.41
C VAL A 203 7.56 -1.06 -29.28
N ARG A 204 8.68 -1.69 -28.94
CA ARG A 204 9.91 -1.61 -29.75
C ARG A 204 9.86 -2.44 -31.04
N GLU A 205 8.99 -3.45 -31.13
CA GLU A 205 8.88 -4.36 -32.28
C GLU A 205 7.96 -3.81 -33.40
N THR A 206 6.93 -3.03 -33.06
CA THR A 206 5.88 -2.53 -33.98
C THR A 206 6.33 -1.46 -34.99
N GLY A 207 7.64 -1.31 -35.23
CA GLY A 207 8.19 -0.29 -36.13
C GLY A 207 9.14 -0.85 -37.19
N THR A 208 8.98 -2.12 -37.55
CA THR A 208 9.64 -2.77 -38.70
C THR A 208 8.64 -2.90 -39.85
#